data_AF-A0A951LYD6-F1
#
_entry.id   AF-A0A951LYD6-F1
#
_cell.length_a   1.000
_cell.length_b   1.000
_cell.length_c   1.000
_cell.angle_alpha   90.00
_cell.angle_beta   90.00
_cell.angle_gamma   90.00
#
_symmetry.space_group_name_H-M   'P 1'
#
loop_
_entity.id
_entity.type
_entity.pdbx_description
1 polymer ?
#
loop_
_entity_poly.entity_id
_entity_poly.type
_entity_poly.pdbx_seq_one_letter_code
_entity_poly.pdbx_strand_id
1 'polypeptide(L)'
;MFDFVANAKRWLWEFVELGFVVLLALLLLHLLLGQSAGPYVSSVADNVAKFATGASGGIIGVVLVLAIVYWLLQRGTWRARI
;
A
#
# COMPACT_ATOMS: atom_id res chain seq x y z
N MET A 1 -25.66 -4.74 -1.13
CA MET A 1 -24.43 -4.97 -1.93
C MET A 1 -23.46 -3.80 -1.84
N PHE A 2 -23.93 -2.55 -1.99
CA PHE A 2 -23.10 -1.35 -1.80
C PHE A 2 -22.55 -1.18 -0.38
N ASP A 3 -23.33 -1.53 0.66
CA ASP A 3 -22.87 -1.42 2.06
C ASP A 3 -21.77 -2.42 2.41
N PHE A 4 -21.82 -3.62 1.83
CA PHE A 4 -20.77 -4.63 2.01
C PHE A 4 -19.44 -4.15 1.43
N VAL A 5 -19.46 -3.61 0.21
CA VAL A 5 -18.26 -3.05 -0.45
C VAL A 5 -17.74 -1.82 0.29
N ALA A 6 -18.63 -0.95 0.77
CA ALA A 6 -18.26 0.22 1.56
C ALA A 6 -17.57 -0.17 2.88
N ASN A 7 -18.13 -1.15 3.60
CA ASN A 7 -17.54 -1.66 4.84
C ASN A 7 -16.21 -2.37 4.58
N ALA A 8 -16.12 -3.23 3.57
CA ALA A 8 -14.87 -3.91 3.22
C ALA A 8 -13.76 -2.91 2.85
N LYS A 9 -14.09 -1.87 2.08
CA LYS A 9 -13.14 -0.79 1.75
C LYS A 9 -12.67 -0.05 3.00
N ARG A 10 -13.58 0.25 3.93
CA ARG A 10 -13.25 0.93 5.18
C ARG A 10 -12.29 0.10 6.03
N TRP A 11 -12.60 -1.17 6.26
CA TRP A 11 -11.73 -2.07 7.01
C TRP A 11 -10.36 -2.26 6.35
N LEU A 12 -10.33 -2.38 5.02
CA LEU A 12 -9.08 -2.45 4.28
C LEU A 12 -8.25 -1.17 4.47
N TRP A 13 -8.89 0.00 4.44
CA TRP A 13 -8.21 1.28 4.63
C TRP A 13 -7.64 1.42 6.04
N GLU A 14 -8.42 1.11 7.07
CA GLU A 14 -7.98 1.15 8.47
C GLU A 14 -6.80 0.16 8.69
N PHE A 15 -6.83 -1.01 8.06
CA PHE A 15 -5.72 -1.98 8.11
C PHE A 15 -4.45 -1.46 7.41
N VAL A 16 -4.59 -0.84 6.24
CA VAL A 16 -3.47 -0.24 5.50
C VAL A 16 -2.84 0.89 6.31
N GLU A 17 -3.64 1.74 6.94
CA GLU A 17 -3.16 2.83 7.77
C GLU A 17 -2.35 2.31 8.97
N LEU A 18 -2.88 1.29 9.66
CA LEU A 18 -2.17 0.64 10.77
C LEU A 18 -0.85 -0.01 10.30
N GLY A 19 -0.87 -0.72 9.17
CA GLY A 19 0.33 -1.29 8.57
C GLY A 19 1.38 -0.23 8.22
N PHE A 20 0.95 0.94 7.75
CA PHE A 20 1.86 2.05 7.42
C PHE A 20 2.51 2.65 8.67
N VAL A 21 1.76 2.81 9.76
CA VAL A 21 2.30 3.29 11.05
C VAL A 21 3.34 2.30 11.60
N VAL A 22 3.07 0.99 11.52
CA VAL A 22 4.02 -0.04 11.95
C VAL A 22 5.29 -0.01 11.10
N LEU A 23 5.15 0.07 9.77
CA LEU A 23 6.29 0.20 8.86
C LEU A 23 7.14 1.43 9.18
N LEU A 24 6.51 2.58 9.43
CA LEU A 24 7.20 3.81 9.79
C LEU A 24 7.99 3.64 11.09
N ALA A 25 7.40 3.02 12.11
CA ALA A 25 8.07 2.76 13.38
C ALA A 25 9.30 1.85 13.20
N LEU A 26 9.19 0.79 12.39
CA LEU A 26 10.30 -0.11 12.09
C LEU A 26 11.43 0.60 11.33
N LEU A 27 11.10 1.48 10.38
CA LEU A 27 12.11 2.29 9.68
C LEU A 27 12.82 3.26 10.63
N LEU A 28 12.10 3.91 11.54
CA LEU A 28 12.71 4.79 12.55
C LEU A 28 13.64 4.02 13.48
N LEU A 29 13.25 2.81 13.92
CA LEU A 29 14.11 1.93 14.69
C LEU A 29 15.37 1.54 13.90
N HIS A 30 15.23 1.22 12.61
CA HIS A 30 16.37 0.92 11.75
C HIS A 30 17.32 2.13 11.60
N LEU A 31 16.78 3.34 11.43
CA LEU A 31 17.59 4.56 11.32
C LEU A 31 18.32 4.88 12.63
N LEU A 32 17.71 4.58 13.78
CA LEU A 32 18.30 4.84 15.09
C LEU A 32 19.37 3.82 15.47
N LEU A 33 19.11 2.53 15.22
CA LEU A 33 19.93 1.42 15.69
C LEU A 33 20.85 0.84 14.59
N GLY A 34 20.61 1.17 13.32
CA GLY A 34 21.31 0.63 12.17
C GLY A 34 21.25 -0.89 12.12
N GLN A 35 22.41 -1.52 11.93
CA GLN A 35 22.54 -2.98 11.90
C GLN A 35 22.22 -3.67 13.24
N SER A 36 22.22 -2.91 14.35
CA SER A 36 21.86 -3.42 15.68
C SER A 36 20.34 -3.49 15.90
N ALA A 37 19.51 -3.03 14.95
CA ALA A 37 18.04 -3.10 15.04
C ALA A 37 17.49 -4.54 15.02
N GLY A 38 18.34 -5.51 14.68
CA GLY A 38 17.99 -6.92 14.56
C GLY A 38 17.57 -7.30 13.14
N PRO A 39 17.63 -8.61 12.82
CA PRO A 39 17.49 -9.10 11.44
C PRO A 39 16.13 -8.80 10.81
N TYR A 40 15.05 -8.82 11.60
CA TYR A 40 13.72 -8.51 11.11
C TYR A 40 13.59 -7.04 10.69
N VAL A 41 14.02 -6.11 11.54
CA VAL A 41 13.91 -4.67 11.29
C VAL A 41 14.78 -4.27 10.10
N SER A 42 16.00 -4.80 10.03
CA SER A 42 16.89 -4.59 8.87
C SER A 42 16.30 -5.15 7.58
N SER A 43 15.69 -6.34 7.61
CA SER A 43 15.03 -6.92 6.42
C SER A 43 13.86 -6.06 5.92
N VAL A 44 13.07 -5.50 6.83
CA VAL A 44 11.97 -4.57 6.47
C VAL A 44 12.54 -3.32 5.80
N ALA A 45 13.58 -2.71 6.37
CA ALA A 45 14.23 -1.55 5.79
C ALA A 45 14.81 -1.83 4.39
N ASP A 46 15.45 -2.98 4.20
CA ASP A 46 15.98 -3.41 2.89
C ASP A 46 14.87 -3.58 1.84
N ASN A 47 13.73 -4.15 2.24
CA ASN A 47 12.59 -4.32 1.33
C ASN A 47 11.97 -2.98 0.95
N VAL A 48 11.89 -2.04 1.89
CA VAL A 48 11.45 -0.66 1.61
C VAL A 48 12.43 0.06 0.70
N ALA A 49 13.73 -0.07 0.92
CA ALA A 49 14.75 0.50 0.05
C ALA A 49 14.67 -0.08 -1.38
N LYS A 50 14.54 -1.41 -1.50
CA LYS A 50 14.34 -2.08 -2.80
C LYS A 50 13.05 -1.62 -3.49
N PHE A 51 11.98 -1.42 -2.74
CA PHE A 51 10.74 -0.85 -3.27
C PHE A 51 10.97 0.57 -3.79
N ALA A 52 11.65 1.43 -3.02
CA ALA A 52 11.94 2.82 -3.40
C ALA A 52 12.92 2.95 -4.58
N THR A 53 13.87 2.03 -4.74
CA THR A 53 14.83 2.04 -5.85
C THR A 53 14.31 1.33 -7.10
N GLY A 54 13.55 0.24 -6.94
CA GLY A 54 12.88 -0.48 -8.03
C GLY A 54 11.60 0.20 -8.54
N ALA A 55 11.12 1.19 -7.79
CA ALA A 55 9.96 2.02 -8.11
C ALA A 55 10.05 2.76 -9.46
N SER A 56 11.24 2.99 -10.01
CA SER A 56 11.43 3.67 -11.29
C SER A 56 10.73 2.99 -12.48
N GLY A 57 10.49 1.66 -12.42
CA GLY A 57 9.64 0.92 -13.36
C GLY A 57 8.39 0.28 -12.74
N GLY A 58 8.46 -0.12 -11.46
CA GLY A 58 7.38 -0.85 -10.77
C GLY A 58 6.20 0.03 -10.33
N ILE A 59 6.44 1.29 -9.95
CA ILE A 59 5.35 2.21 -9.56
C ILE A 59 4.44 2.49 -10.77
N ILE A 60 5.00 2.60 -11.97
CA ILE A 60 4.22 2.78 -13.19
C ILE A 60 3.25 1.59 -13.37
N GLY A 61 3.72 0.36 -13.13
CA GLY A 61 2.88 -0.84 -13.18
C GLY A 61 1.75 -0.83 -12.15
N VAL A 62 2.06 -0.49 -10.89
CA VAL A 62 1.05 -0.41 -9.82
C VAL A 62 0.04 0.71 -10.08
N VAL A 63 0.49 1.88 -10.53
CA VAL A 63 -0.37 3.00 -10.90
C VAL A 63 -1.27 2.63 -12.08
N LEU A 64 -0.75 1.94 -13.09
CA LEU A 64 -1.55 1.45 -14.22
C LEU A 64 -2.60 0.44 -13.79
N VAL A 65 -2.26 -0.52 -12.93
CA VAL A 65 -3.23 -1.49 -12.40
C VAL A 65 -4.32 -0.79 -11.59
N LEU A 66 -3.95 0.13 -10.69
CA LEU A 66 -4.91 0.91 -9.92
C LEU A 66 -5.78 1.81 -10.80
N ALA A 67 -5.22 2.42 -11.84
CA ALA A 67 -5.96 3.23 -12.81
C ALA A 67 -6.96 2.39 -13.61
N ILE A 68 -6.59 1.17 -14.02
CA ILE A 68 -7.48 0.23 -14.71
C ILE A 68 -8.62 -0.21 -13.77
N VAL A 69 -8.30 -0.59 -12.54
CA VAL A 69 -9.30 -0.96 -11.53
C VAL A 69 -10.26 0.20 -11.27
N TYR A 70 -9.74 1.42 -11.09
CA TYR A 70 -10.55 2.62 -10.91
C TYR A 70 -11.47 2.88 -12.10
N TRP A 71 -10.96 2.79 -13.33
CA TRP A 71 -11.74 3.00 -14.54
C TRP A 71 -12.84 1.95 -14.74
N LEU A 72 -12.56 0.68 -14.43
CA LEU A 72 -13.57 -0.39 -14.45
C LEU A 72 -14.68 -0.14 -13.42
N LEU A 73 -14.32 0.31 -12.22
CA LEU A 73 -15.28 0.69 -11.18
C LEU A 73 -16.16 1.88 -11.63
N GLN A 74 -15.58 2.88 -12.28
CA GLN A 74 -16.35 4.00 -12.84
C GLN A 74 -17.30 3.57 -13.96
N ARG A 75 -16.88 2.68 -14.86
CA ARG A 75 -17.75 2.19 -15.95
C ARG A 75 -18.96 1.42 -15.43
N GLY A 76 -18.82 0.69 -14.32
CA GLY A 76 -19.94 0.02 -13.64
C GLY A 76 -20.98 1.01 -13.12
N THR A 77 -20.54 2.19 -12.65
CA THR A 77 -21.44 3.25 -12.15
C THR A 77 -22.11 4.09 -13.24
N TRP A 78 -21.54 4.16 -14.45
CA TRP A 78 -22.11 4.93 -15.58
C TRP A 78 -23.30 4.23 -16.25
N ARG A 79 -23.34 2.89 -16.27
CA ARG A 79 -24.47 2.13 -16.86
C ARG A 79 -25.69 2.00 -15.96
N ALA A 80 -25.58 2.35 -14.69
CA ALA A 80 -26.69 2.34 -13.73
C ALA A 80 -27.46 3.69 -13.67
N ARG A 81 -27.10 4.66 -14.52
CA ARG A 81 -27.68 6.02 -14.57
C ARG A 81 -28.33 6.37 -15.92
N ILE A 82 -28.67 5.37 -16.73
CA ILE A 82 -29.51 5.51 -17.93
C ILE A 82 -30.72 4.61 -17.78
#